data_AF-A0A820SMK3-F1
#
_entry.id   AF-A0A820SMK3-F1
#
_cell.length_a   1.000
_cell.length_b   1.000
_cell.length_c   1.000
_cell.angle_alpha   90.00
_cell.angle_beta   90.00
_cell.angle_gamma   90.00
#
_symmetry.space_group_name_H-M   'P 1'
#
loop_
_entity.id
_entity.type
_entity.pdbx_description
1 polymer ?
#
loop_
_entity_poly.entity_id
_entity_poly.type
_entity_poly.pdbx_seq_one_letter_code
_entity_poly.pdbx_strand_id
1 'polypeptide(L)'
;CGTGATYCAAVSYSNCATTSCGVGLCCTRLGYCDRVGAQCAYKKSSDQSQPILLEGEFKGQATYYNETKVGTEYSTCGIGRGQSLDENDQKIYSAALNQAQFDPYTVQGIPSSNPICQRKALVKGEKGEIVVRFIDRCTDCKANDIALGKEAFIAVAGKLGIGETSVE
;
A
#
# COMPACT_ATOMS: atom_id res chain seq x y z
N CYS A 1 -7.65 16.63 -36.64
CA CYS A 1 -6.33 16.06 -36.95
C CYS A 1 -5.33 17.19 -37.18
N GLY A 2 -4.26 17.23 -36.39
CA GLY A 2 -3.18 18.23 -36.49
C GLY A 2 -2.15 17.95 -35.39
N THR A 3 -1.00 17.49 -35.82
CA THR A 3 0.11 16.84 -35.09
C THR A 3 0.80 17.70 -34.03
N GLY A 4 1.16 17.08 -32.90
CA GLY A 4 2.25 17.54 -32.03
C GLY A 4 1.85 17.82 -30.59
N ALA A 5 1.84 16.79 -29.73
CA ALA A 5 1.87 17.00 -28.29
C ALA A 5 3.27 17.45 -27.88
N THR A 6 3.50 18.77 -27.85
CA THR A 6 4.69 19.34 -27.23
C THR A 6 4.48 19.30 -25.72
N TYR A 7 5.27 18.49 -25.03
CA TYR A 7 5.33 18.50 -23.57
C TYR A 7 5.64 19.92 -23.10
N CYS A 8 4.68 20.60 -22.47
CA CYS A 8 4.95 21.86 -21.79
C CYS A 8 5.81 21.56 -20.55
N ALA A 9 7.05 22.05 -20.57
CA ALA A 9 7.96 22.01 -19.44
C ALA A 9 7.32 22.61 -18.18
N ALA A 10 7.62 22.02 -17.03
CA ALA A 10 7.12 22.43 -15.73
C ALA A 10 7.45 23.91 -15.45
N VAL A 11 6.43 24.77 -15.46
CA VAL A 11 6.57 26.17 -15.04
C VAL A 11 6.35 26.24 -13.53
N SER A 12 7.30 26.88 -12.84
CA SER A 12 7.32 27.14 -11.41
C SER A 12 6.02 27.81 -10.90
N TYR A 13 5.58 27.39 -9.72
CA TYR A 13 4.24 27.52 -9.14
C TYR A 13 3.80 28.92 -8.67
N SER A 14 4.48 30.01 -9.02
CA SER A 14 4.34 31.24 -8.23
C SER A 14 3.27 32.25 -8.65
N ASN A 15 2.61 32.20 -9.82
CA ASN A 15 1.72 33.30 -10.22
C ASN A 15 0.50 32.90 -11.09
N CYS A 16 -0.58 32.36 -10.52
CA CYS A 16 -1.88 32.23 -11.22
C CYS A 16 -3.04 32.78 -10.37
N ALA A 17 -3.65 33.88 -10.85
CA ALA A 17 -4.82 34.52 -10.24
C ALA A 17 -6.10 33.75 -10.56
N THR A 18 -7.02 33.70 -9.60
CA THR A 18 -8.10 32.72 -9.45
C THR A 18 -9.35 32.93 -10.30
N THR A 19 -9.40 33.84 -11.26
CA THR A 19 -10.67 34.11 -11.96
C THR A 19 -10.50 34.60 -13.40
N SER A 20 -11.12 33.84 -14.30
CA SER A 20 -11.45 34.11 -15.71
C SER A 20 -10.52 33.55 -16.78
N CYS A 21 -11.11 32.76 -17.68
CA CYS A 21 -10.48 32.22 -18.87
C CYS A 21 -10.96 33.02 -20.10
N GLY A 22 -10.09 33.89 -20.62
CA GLY A 22 -10.11 34.49 -21.96
C GLY A 22 -8.72 34.39 -22.61
N VAL A 23 -8.66 34.48 -23.95
CA VAL A 23 -7.56 34.06 -24.86
C VAL A 23 -6.12 34.16 -24.29
N GLY A 24 -5.50 32.99 -24.07
CA GLY A 24 -4.14 32.82 -23.53
C GLY A 24 -4.02 31.85 -22.34
N LEU A 25 -4.86 30.82 -22.25
CA LEU A 25 -5.15 30.02 -21.03
C LEU A 25 -4.11 28.97 -20.63
N CYS A 26 -3.97 28.71 -19.31
CA CYS A 26 -4.30 27.41 -18.68
C CYS A 26 -4.41 27.45 -17.15
N CYS A 27 -5.32 26.63 -16.61
CA CYS A 27 -5.41 26.23 -15.19
C CYS A 27 -4.39 25.12 -14.84
N THR A 28 -3.87 25.12 -13.61
CA THR A 28 -3.14 23.99 -12.98
C THR A 28 -4.03 23.39 -11.88
N ARG A 29 -3.98 22.11 -11.44
CA ARG A 29 -3.28 20.88 -11.85
C ARG A 29 -4.26 19.72 -12.17
N LEU A 30 -5.58 19.97 -12.29
CA LEU A 30 -6.63 18.96 -12.61
C LEU A 30 -7.92 19.56 -13.25
N GLY A 31 -7.86 20.64 -14.03
CA GLY A 31 -9.04 21.29 -14.61
C GLY A 31 -9.00 21.36 -16.15
N TYR A 32 -10.10 21.00 -16.82
CA TYR A 32 -10.30 21.19 -18.27
C TYR A 32 -11.32 22.30 -18.53
N CYS A 33 -11.10 23.09 -19.60
CA CYS A 33 -12.02 24.14 -20.03
C CYS A 33 -12.96 23.60 -21.11
N ASP A 34 -14.26 23.46 -20.82
CA ASP A 34 -15.27 23.08 -21.83
C ASP A 34 -15.85 24.34 -22.52
N ARG A 35 -16.21 24.22 -23.81
CA ARG A 35 -16.48 25.34 -24.72
C ARG A 35 -17.86 25.99 -24.57
N VAL A 36 -18.63 25.69 -23.52
CA VAL A 36 -19.96 26.28 -23.34
C VAL A 36 -20.10 26.79 -21.90
N GLY A 37 -19.83 28.08 -21.69
CA GLY A 37 -20.10 28.79 -20.44
C GLY A 37 -19.01 28.61 -19.38
N ALA A 38 -18.15 29.62 -19.25
CA ALA A 38 -16.99 29.64 -18.36
C ALA A 38 -17.37 29.47 -16.88
N GLN A 39 -17.11 28.28 -16.33
CA GLN A 39 -16.94 28.06 -14.90
C GLN A 39 -15.75 27.13 -14.67
N CYS A 40 -14.77 27.57 -13.89
CA CYS A 40 -13.70 26.70 -13.42
C CYS A 40 -14.31 25.73 -12.40
N ALA A 41 -14.66 24.53 -12.84
CA ALA A 41 -15.00 23.45 -11.91
C ALA A 41 -13.69 22.96 -11.27
N TYR A 42 -13.43 23.38 -10.04
CA TYR A 42 -12.50 22.64 -9.18
C TYR A 42 -13.11 21.26 -8.99
N LYS A 43 -12.49 20.20 -9.52
CA LYS A 43 -12.73 18.88 -8.96
C LYS A 43 -12.47 19.01 -7.48
N LYS A 44 -13.51 18.85 -6.65
CA LYS A 44 -13.33 18.74 -5.20
C LYS A 44 -12.20 17.75 -4.97
N SER A 45 -11.30 18.10 -4.08
CA SER A 45 -10.24 17.24 -3.55
C SER A 45 -10.84 16.06 -2.75
N SER A 46 -11.79 15.35 -3.34
CA SER A 46 -12.30 14.03 -2.95
C SER A 46 -12.14 13.02 -4.09
N ASP A 47 -11.53 13.43 -5.20
CA ASP A 47 -11.19 12.59 -6.36
C ASP A 47 -9.66 12.50 -6.55
N GLN A 48 -8.90 12.75 -5.47
CA GLN A 48 -7.76 11.89 -5.23
C GLN A 48 -8.39 10.59 -4.74
N SER A 49 -8.67 9.67 -5.66
CA SER A 49 -8.80 8.27 -5.27
C SER A 49 -7.57 7.98 -4.44
N GLN A 50 -7.75 7.84 -3.13
CA GLN A 50 -6.78 7.16 -2.30
C GLN A 50 -6.34 5.91 -3.10
N PRO A 51 -5.04 5.57 -3.14
CA PRO A 51 -4.60 4.38 -3.87
C PRO A 51 -5.56 3.26 -3.48
N ILE A 52 -6.27 2.68 -4.46
CA ILE A 52 -7.37 1.73 -4.27
C ILE A 52 -6.88 0.77 -3.20
N LEU A 53 -7.38 0.92 -1.98
CA LEU A 53 -6.68 0.30 -0.88
C LEU A 53 -6.81 -1.21 -1.06
N LEU A 54 -5.74 -1.96 -0.78
CA LEU A 54 -5.81 -3.42 -0.86
C LEU A 54 -6.79 -3.90 0.23
N GLU A 55 -8.05 -4.01 -0.17
CA GLU A 55 -9.19 -4.36 0.67
C GLU A 55 -9.91 -5.53 0.00
N GLY A 56 -10.40 -6.44 0.84
CA GLY A 56 -11.09 -7.64 0.39
C GLY A 56 -10.73 -8.84 1.22
N GLU A 57 -11.42 -9.93 0.94
CA GLU A 57 -11.10 -11.27 1.45
C GLU A 57 -10.24 -11.98 0.42
N PHE A 58 -9.14 -12.57 0.86
CA PHE A 58 -8.19 -13.27 0.00
C PHE A 58 -7.96 -14.65 0.59
N LYS A 59 -8.06 -15.70 -0.23
CA LYS A 59 -7.72 -17.06 0.22
C LYS A 59 -6.38 -17.45 -0.39
N GLY A 60 -5.50 -18.00 0.45
CA GLY A 60 -4.15 -18.37 0.05
C GLY A 60 -3.46 -19.26 1.06
N GLN A 61 -2.15 -19.35 0.96
CA GLN A 61 -1.33 -20.08 1.92
C GLN A 61 -0.56 -19.11 2.81
N ALA A 62 -0.52 -19.43 4.10
CA ALA A 62 0.41 -18.84 5.04
C ALA A 62 1.65 -19.72 5.11
N THR A 63 2.82 -19.10 5.06
CA THR A 63 4.10 -19.68 5.50
C THR A 63 4.63 -18.86 6.67
N TYR A 64 5.83 -19.15 7.16
CA TYR A 64 6.48 -18.33 8.18
C TYR A 64 7.91 -17.95 7.82
N TYR A 65 8.36 -16.82 8.35
CA TYR A 65 9.74 -16.36 8.22
C TYR A 65 10.35 -16.01 9.57
N ASN A 66 11.68 -15.90 9.61
CA ASN A 66 12.36 -15.44 10.81
C ASN A 66 12.41 -13.91 10.83
N GLU A 67 11.49 -13.31 11.58
CA GLU A 67 11.37 -11.85 11.75
C GLU A 67 12.50 -11.20 12.55
N THR A 68 13.49 -11.98 13.02
CA THR A 68 14.70 -11.50 13.71
C THR A 68 15.98 -11.95 13.00
N LYS A 69 15.93 -12.13 11.67
CA LYS A 69 17.08 -12.58 10.89
C LYS A 69 18.28 -11.64 11.12
N VAL A 70 19.37 -12.22 11.64
CA VAL A 70 20.63 -11.54 11.94
C VAL A 70 21.15 -10.83 10.68
N GLY A 71 21.59 -9.56 10.85
CA GLY A 71 22.09 -8.72 9.76
C GLY A 71 21.02 -7.87 9.06
N THR A 72 19.77 -7.91 9.53
CA THR A 72 18.70 -7.08 8.97
C THR A 72 17.93 -6.38 10.09
N GLU A 73 18.37 -5.18 10.47
CA GLU A 73 17.78 -4.43 11.59
C GLU A 73 16.36 -3.93 11.28
N TYR A 74 16.06 -3.68 10.00
CA TYR A 74 14.79 -3.09 9.56
C TYR A 74 14.08 -3.95 8.51
N SER A 75 12.76 -4.00 8.60
CA SER A 75 11.89 -4.61 7.60
C SER A 75 11.77 -3.75 6.32
N THR A 76 11.15 -4.28 5.27
CA THR A 76 10.88 -3.51 4.03
C THR A 76 10.09 -2.23 4.28
N CYS A 77 9.21 -2.22 5.28
CA CYS A 77 8.47 -1.04 5.70
C CYS A 77 9.23 -0.08 6.64
N GLY A 78 10.53 -0.31 6.86
CA GLY A 78 11.37 0.55 7.70
C GLY A 78 11.12 0.41 9.21
N ILE A 79 10.54 -0.71 9.65
CA ILE A 79 10.29 -0.99 11.07
C ILE A 79 11.42 -1.82 11.65
N GLY A 80 11.88 -1.46 12.85
CA GLY A 80 12.90 -2.21 13.57
C GLY A 80 12.42 -3.63 13.89
N ARG A 81 13.18 -4.65 13.48
CA ARG A 81 12.90 -6.04 13.85
C ARG A 81 13.06 -6.20 15.36
N GLY A 82 12.00 -6.65 16.03
CA GLY A 82 11.92 -6.76 17.50
C GLY A 82 11.18 -5.59 18.18
N GLN A 83 10.76 -4.56 17.42
CA GLN A 83 9.83 -3.58 17.94
C GLN A 83 8.47 -4.24 18.19
N SER A 84 7.87 -3.99 19.37
CA SER A 84 6.50 -4.42 19.62
C SER A 84 5.53 -3.74 18.66
N LEU A 85 4.61 -4.53 18.10
CA LEU A 85 3.54 -4.05 17.23
C LEU A 85 2.21 -3.90 17.97
N ASP A 86 2.17 -4.23 19.26
CA ASP A 86 0.95 -4.23 20.06
C ASP A 86 0.36 -2.81 20.16
N GLU A 87 -0.96 -2.71 20.13
CA GLU A 87 -1.69 -1.44 20.23
C GLU A 87 -2.94 -1.62 21.07
N ASN A 88 -3.23 -0.70 21.99
CA ASN A 88 -4.44 -0.71 22.82
C ASN A 88 -4.70 -2.08 23.50
N ASP A 89 -3.65 -2.65 24.11
CA ASP A 89 -3.65 -3.98 24.75
C ASP A 89 -3.98 -5.15 23.81
N GLN A 90 -4.07 -4.92 22.50
CA GLN A 90 -4.25 -5.96 21.49
C GLN A 90 -2.90 -6.45 20.99
N LYS A 91 -2.67 -7.76 21.08
CA LYS A 91 -1.51 -8.40 20.45
C LYS A 91 -1.63 -8.32 18.92
N ILE A 92 -0.63 -7.75 18.27
CA ILE A 92 -0.58 -7.62 16.81
C ILE A 92 0.67 -8.33 16.30
N TYR A 93 0.47 -9.23 15.36
CA TYR A 93 1.57 -10.02 14.82
C TYR A 93 2.17 -9.38 13.58
N SER A 94 3.41 -9.77 13.25
CA SER A 94 4.06 -9.35 12.01
C SER A 94 3.60 -10.21 10.84
N ALA A 95 3.51 -9.59 9.66
CA ALA A 95 3.35 -10.29 8.40
C ALA A 95 4.09 -9.58 7.26
N ALA A 96 4.43 -10.37 6.24
CA ALA A 96 4.94 -9.91 4.96
C ALA A 96 3.91 -10.20 3.86
N LEU A 97 3.55 -9.16 3.11
CA LEU A 97 2.66 -9.31 1.96
C LEU A 97 3.45 -9.79 0.74
N ASN A 98 2.87 -10.67 -0.07
CA ASN A 98 3.50 -11.09 -1.32
C ASN A 98 3.79 -9.90 -2.26
N GLN A 99 4.82 -10.06 -3.08
CA GLN A 99 5.29 -9.02 -3.98
C GLN A 99 4.21 -8.56 -4.97
N ALA A 100 3.39 -9.48 -5.48
CA ALA A 100 2.35 -9.16 -6.48
C ALA A 100 1.30 -8.18 -5.94
N GLN A 101 0.97 -8.26 -4.65
CA GLN A 101 0.03 -7.34 -4.00
C GLN A 101 0.73 -6.16 -3.30
N PHE A 102 2.03 -6.26 -3.00
CA PHE A 102 2.78 -5.15 -2.40
C PHE A 102 3.26 -4.14 -3.44
N ASP A 103 3.98 -4.59 -4.47
CA ASP A 103 4.71 -3.72 -5.41
C ASP A 103 3.85 -2.70 -6.19
N PRO A 104 2.60 -3.01 -6.60
CA PRO A 104 1.75 -2.03 -7.28
C PRO A 104 1.49 -0.74 -6.49
N TYR A 105 1.68 -0.79 -5.17
CA TYR A 105 1.46 0.34 -4.25
C TYR A 105 2.77 1.04 -3.86
N THR A 106 3.92 0.54 -4.32
CA THR A 106 5.22 1.13 -3.98
C THR A 106 5.39 2.49 -4.65
N VAL A 107 5.47 3.54 -3.86
CA VAL A 107 5.56 4.92 -4.35
C VAL A 107 7.02 5.25 -4.71
N GLN A 108 7.24 5.66 -5.96
CA GLN A 108 8.57 6.08 -6.46
C GLN A 108 9.66 5.01 -6.31
N GLY A 109 9.28 3.73 -6.25
CA GLY A 109 10.23 2.62 -6.06
C GLY A 109 10.82 2.54 -4.64
N ILE A 110 10.28 3.29 -3.67
CA ILE A 110 10.70 3.28 -2.27
C ILE A 110 9.77 2.35 -1.50
N PRO A 111 10.20 1.13 -1.10
CA PRO A 111 9.28 0.16 -0.50
C PRO A 111 8.72 0.61 0.86
N SER A 112 9.50 1.39 1.62
CA SER A 112 9.07 1.89 2.94
C SER A 112 8.02 3.00 2.88
N SER A 113 7.80 3.61 1.70
CA SER A 113 6.73 4.60 1.49
C SER A 113 5.43 3.97 0.95
N ASN A 114 5.38 2.65 0.83
CA ASN A 114 4.20 1.93 0.38
C ASN A 114 3.04 2.10 1.39
N PRO A 115 1.84 2.54 0.97
CA PRO A 115 0.71 2.79 1.85
C PRO A 115 0.13 1.51 2.50
N ILE A 116 0.53 0.31 2.05
CA ILE A 116 0.21 -0.95 2.70
C ILE A 116 1.02 -1.16 3.98
N CYS A 117 2.20 -0.55 4.07
CA CYS A 117 2.97 -0.60 5.31
C CYS A 117 2.13 -0.09 6.49
N GLN A 118 2.22 -0.80 7.62
CA GLN A 118 1.42 -0.56 8.83
C GLN A 118 -0.07 -0.88 8.72
N ARG A 119 -0.60 -1.26 7.55
CA ARG A 119 -1.99 -1.73 7.45
C ARG A 119 -2.12 -3.07 8.17
N LYS A 120 -3.32 -3.29 8.70
CA LYS A 120 -3.68 -4.52 9.42
C LYS A 120 -4.56 -5.39 8.56
N ALA A 121 -4.48 -6.69 8.77
CA ALA A 121 -5.41 -7.68 8.25
C ALA A 121 -5.82 -8.65 9.36
N LEU A 122 -7.03 -9.18 9.22
CA LEU A 122 -7.47 -10.34 9.97
C LEU A 122 -7.01 -11.57 9.18
N VAL A 123 -6.35 -12.52 9.84
CA VAL A 123 -5.91 -13.77 9.22
C VAL A 123 -6.54 -14.91 9.98
N LYS A 124 -7.31 -15.74 9.28
CA LYS A 124 -7.93 -16.94 9.85
C LYS A 124 -7.25 -18.17 9.30
N GLY A 125 -6.84 -19.06 10.19
CA GLY A 125 -6.40 -20.41 9.83
C GLY A 125 -7.12 -21.47 10.65
N GLU A 126 -6.69 -22.71 10.51
CA GLU A 126 -7.33 -23.87 11.13
C GLU A 126 -7.41 -23.78 12.66
N LYS A 127 -6.41 -23.14 13.30
CA LYS A 127 -6.30 -23.08 14.77
C LYS A 127 -6.82 -21.80 15.40
N GLY A 128 -7.12 -20.79 14.60
CA GLY A 128 -7.62 -19.53 15.14
C GLY A 128 -7.53 -18.38 14.17
N GLU A 129 -7.85 -17.22 14.72
CA GLU A 129 -7.88 -15.94 14.04
C GLU A 129 -6.94 -14.97 14.77
N ILE A 130 -6.16 -14.22 14.00
CA ILE A 130 -5.21 -13.24 14.52
C ILE A 130 -5.30 -11.94 13.74
N VAL A 131 -4.86 -10.85 14.36
CA VAL A 131 -4.61 -9.59 13.67
C VAL A 131 -3.13 -9.47 13.37
N VAL A 132 -2.81 -9.29 12.09
CA VAL A 132 -1.45 -9.06 11.63
C VAL A 132 -1.29 -7.63 11.15
N ARG A 133 -0.06 -7.13 11.17
CA ARG A 133 0.35 -5.89 10.53
C ARG A 133 1.37 -6.20 9.45
N PHE A 134 1.15 -5.64 8.26
CA PHE A 134 2.12 -5.73 7.18
C PHE A 134 3.30 -4.82 7.48
N ILE A 135 4.44 -5.43 7.80
CA ILE A 135 5.71 -4.73 8.05
C ILE A 135 6.78 -5.10 7.04
N ASP A 136 6.58 -6.15 6.23
CA ASP A 136 7.59 -6.63 5.30
C ASP A 136 6.97 -7.02 3.94
N ARG A 137 7.84 -7.32 2.98
CA ARG A 137 7.49 -7.82 1.65
C ARG A 137 8.08 -9.20 1.44
N CYS A 138 7.28 -10.14 0.94
CA CYS A 138 7.73 -11.47 0.55
C CYS A 138 7.92 -11.53 -0.97
N THR A 139 9.17 -11.59 -1.44
CA THR A 139 9.49 -11.66 -2.89
C THR A 139 9.16 -13.00 -3.51
N ASP A 140 9.13 -14.06 -2.69
CA ASP A 140 9.02 -15.44 -3.17
C ASP A 140 7.62 -16.04 -2.94
N CYS A 141 6.71 -15.27 -2.31
CA CYS A 141 5.33 -15.67 -2.07
C CYS A 141 4.48 -15.48 -3.33
N LYS A 142 3.55 -16.41 -3.59
CA LYS A 142 2.59 -16.28 -4.69
C LYS A 142 1.56 -15.21 -4.36
N ALA A 143 0.81 -14.77 -5.38
CA ALA A 143 -0.35 -13.92 -5.16
C ALA A 143 -1.33 -14.57 -4.16
N ASN A 144 -1.89 -13.77 -3.26
CA ASN A 144 -2.73 -14.16 -2.11
C ASN A 144 -2.04 -14.96 -1.00
N ASP A 145 -0.78 -15.38 -1.16
CA ASP A 145 -0.02 -15.97 -0.06
C ASP A 145 0.50 -14.89 0.88
N ILE A 146 0.66 -15.27 2.16
CA ILE A 146 1.17 -14.41 3.22
C ILE A 146 2.32 -15.11 3.94
N ALA A 147 3.39 -14.39 4.27
CA ALA A 147 4.42 -14.92 5.15
C ALA A 147 4.25 -14.29 6.53
N LEU A 148 4.04 -15.13 7.54
CA LEU A 148 3.76 -14.72 8.92
C LEU A 148 5.03 -14.71 9.77
N GLY A 149 5.06 -13.87 10.80
CA GLY A 149 5.97 -14.08 11.92
C GLY A 149 5.75 -15.45 12.56
N LYS A 150 6.78 -16.01 13.22
CA LYS A 150 6.71 -17.39 13.74
C LYS A 150 5.56 -17.58 14.73
N GLU A 151 5.37 -16.60 15.62
CA GLU A 151 4.28 -16.64 16.60
C GLU A 151 2.90 -16.53 15.95
N ALA A 152 2.77 -15.73 14.89
CA ALA A 152 1.53 -15.64 14.12
C ALA A 152 1.20 -16.97 13.45
N PHE A 153 2.20 -17.58 12.81
CA PHE A 153 2.01 -18.89 12.16
C PHE A 153 1.61 -19.96 13.17
N ILE A 154 2.23 -19.99 14.35
CA ILE A 154 1.83 -20.92 15.43
C ILE A 154 0.38 -20.66 15.85
N ALA A 155 -0.07 -19.41 15.92
CA ALA A 155 -1.44 -19.08 16.32
C ALA A 155 -2.49 -19.57 15.32
N VAL A 156 -2.18 -19.62 14.02
CA VAL A 156 -3.16 -20.04 12.98
C VAL A 156 -2.97 -21.49 12.51
N ALA A 157 -1.75 -22.04 12.57
CA ALA A 157 -1.40 -23.40 12.14
C ALA A 157 -1.19 -24.38 13.30
N GLY A 158 -0.94 -23.88 14.51
CA GLY A 158 -0.69 -24.65 15.73
C GLY A 158 0.76 -25.04 15.97
N LYS A 159 1.58 -25.23 14.92
CA LYS A 159 3.02 -25.53 15.05
C LYS A 159 3.80 -25.22 13.77
N LEU A 160 5.08 -24.87 13.91
CA LEU A 160 5.96 -24.55 12.78
C LEU A 160 6.24 -25.75 11.86
N GLY A 161 6.24 -26.98 12.38
CA GLY A 161 6.60 -28.19 11.62
C GLY A 161 5.68 -28.52 10.44
N ILE A 162 4.57 -27.81 10.26
CA ILE A 162 3.68 -27.94 9.10
C ILE A 162 4.26 -27.20 7.89
N GLY A 163 5.03 -26.13 8.10
CA GLY A 163 5.67 -25.34 7.03
C GLY A 163 4.73 -24.36 6.33
N GLU A 164 3.53 -24.81 5.99
CA GLU A 164 2.52 -24.05 5.24
C GLU A 164 1.11 -24.42 5.73
N THR A 165 0.17 -23.47 5.74
CA THR A 165 -1.24 -23.74 6.06
C THR A 165 -2.16 -22.85 5.22
N SER A 166 -3.37 -23.31 4.92
CA SER A 166 -4.37 -22.48 4.24
C SER A 166 -4.94 -21.43 5.19
N VAL A 167 -5.14 -20.22 4.67
CA VAL A 167 -5.70 -19.08 5.39
C VAL A 167 -6.65 -18.25 4.52
N GLU A 168 -7.48 -17.45 5.18
CA GLU A 168 -8.28 -16.36 4.60
C GLU A 168 -8.08 -15.03 5.34
#